data_AF-A0A523KFH2-F1
#
_entry.id   AF-A0A523KFH2-F1
#
_cell.length_a   1.000
_cell.length_b   1.000
_cell.length_c   1.000
_cell.angle_alpha   90.00
_cell.angle_beta   90.00
_cell.angle_gamma   90.00
#
_symmetry.space_group_name_H-M   'P 1'
#
loop_
_entity.id
_entity.type
_entity.pdbx_description
1 polymer ?
#
loop_
_entity_poly.entity_id
_entity_poly.type
_entity_poly.pdbx_seq_one_letter_code
_entity_poly.pdbx_strand_id
1 'polypeptide(L)'
;MKRLLCVFVWLGVLGCALDPVSGTPKLVFVSEQQEVEAGDQAAAELEALLGIVRDPGLDAYIGAVGQRLAAQAPSRSYSYRFRVIDDEVPNAFALPGGHVYVSRGLLTITNDEAELANVMAHEIAHVALRHQARRQARAVGMGILTLPGLLVGGLIPGRLGDIVSAPFAVAGMGAMASYSRDQEREADRVGQQLAADAGYDPAAMARFLVTMGRDSELAGKEQRELGFFAAHPATPSRIVDAIRASEKIEWTFRAGLTSSRLEFLFEFEGMLVGQNPADGIFRGQRFLHPDMRFTVAFPEQWKTFNSRRSVGALNEKGTAQLMLERAARGDDPREAATAFIQAAQQQVNLVVARIEARRINGLSALRAQAIADTQRGRLPLDLTWVELDGSIYLISGLVSDEYTDDDRALFDSVADSFRALTSKERESIRKTEIAVRLAEAGESLERFCSRTGNAWDVTRTAVANALESDATLTAGDVLKIAIERDYP
;
A
#
# COMPACT_ATOMS: atom_id res chain seq x y z
N MET A 1 8.18 -20.41 52.81
CA MET A 1 7.27 -19.26 53.01
C MET A 1 6.69 -18.89 51.65
N LYS A 2 5.36 -19.06 51.49
CA LYS A 2 4.63 -18.82 50.24
C LYS A 2 4.48 -17.31 50.02
N ARG A 3 4.83 -16.79 48.84
CA ARG A 3 4.35 -15.49 48.35
C ARG A 3 3.39 -15.76 47.19
N LEU A 4 2.09 -15.64 47.46
CA LEU A 4 1.08 -15.57 46.41
C LEU A 4 1.27 -14.25 45.66
N LEU A 5 1.58 -14.33 44.37
CA LEU A 5 1.47 -13.20 43.45
C LEU A 5 0.02 -13.21 42.95
N CYS A 6 -0.79 -12.26 43.41
CA CYS A 6 -2.13 -12.04 42.86
C CYS A 6 -1.99 -11.51 41.42
N VAL A 7 -2.25 -12.36 40.45
CA VAL A 7 -2.49 -11.96 39.06
C VAL A 7 -3.87 -11.31 39.02
N PHE A 8 -3.91 -9.99 38.86
CA PHE A 8 -5.13 -9.28 38.47
C PHE A 8 -5.43 -9.65 37.01
N VAL A 9 -6.31 -10.63 36.80
CA VAL A 9 -6.94 -10.86 35.51
C VAL A 9 -7.90 -9.70 35.29
N TRP A 10 -7.53 -8.77 34.41
CA TRP A 10 -8.47 -7.80 33.85
C TRP A 10 -9.51 -8.57 33.05
N LEU A 11 -10.67 -8.84 33.66
CA LEU A 11 -11.87 -9.30 32.97
C LEU A 11 -12.32 -8.15 32.05
N GLY A 12 -11.91 -8.21 30.78
CA GLY A 12 -12.50 -7.39 29.73
C GLY A 12 -14.00 -7.60 29.73
N VAL A 13 -14.76 -6.50 29.75
CA VAL A 13 -16.23 -6.53 29.73
C VAL A 13 -16.68 -7.23 28.45
N LEU A 14 -17.36 -8.37 28.58
CA LEU A 14 -18.07 -9.05 27.50
C LEU A 14 -19.20 -8.12 27.01
N GLY A 15 -18.95 -7.38 25.94
CA GLY A 15 -19.97 -6.60 25.25
C GLY A 15 -20.59 -7.42 24.11
N CYS A 16 -21.86 -7.82 24.24
CA CYS A 16 -22.64 -8.17 23.05
C CYS A 16 -22.99 -6.86 22.33
N ALA A 17 -22.30 -6.54 21.24
CA ALA A 17 -22.70 -5.43 20.38
C ALA A 17 -23.81 -5.90 19.44
N LEU A 18 -24.88 -5.12 19.28
CA LEU A 18 -25.87 -5.38 18.25
C LEU A 18 -25.29 -4.95 16.89
N ASP A 19 -25.45 -5.80 15.89
CA ASP A 19 -25.22 -5.46 14.50
C ASP A 19 -26.14 -4.29 14.11
N PRO A 20 -25.62 -3.14 13.67
CA PRO A 20 -26.43 -1.95 13.44
C PRO A 20 -27.37 -2.08 12.23
N VAL A 21 -27.17 -3.10 11.38
CA VAL A 21 -27.98 -3.36 10.19
C VAL A 21 -28.97 -4.51 10.42
N SER A 22 -28.50 -5.64 10.97
CA SER A 22 -29.34 -6.82 11.18
C SER A 22 -30.01 -6.89 12.54
N GLY A 23 -29.61 -6.06 13.51
CA GLY A 23 -30.10 -6.09 14.89
C GLY A 23 -29.74 -7.36 15.65
N THR A 24 -28.85 -8.21 15.10
CA THR A 24 -28.43 -9.46 15.74
C THR A 24 -27.21 -9.24 16.65
N PRO A 25 -27.10 -9.93 17.81
CA PRO A 25 -25.92 -9.83 18.64
C PRO A 25 -24.69 -10.39 17.90
N LYS A 26 -23.62 -9.60 17.83
CA LYS A 26 -22.31 -10.02 17.31
C LYS A 26 -21.29 -9.88 18.43
N LEU A 27 -20.47 -10.92 18.57
CA LEU A 27 -19.40 -10.92 19.57
C LEU A 27 -18.31 -9.95 19.14
N VAL A 28 -18.05 -8.95 19.97
CA VAL A 28 -16.98 -7.98 19.82
C VAL A 28 -16.34 -7.75 21.19
N PHE A 29 -15.02 -7.72 21.27
CA PHE A 29 -14.30 -7.55 22.53
C PHE A 29 -13.63 -6.18 22.71
N VAL A 30 -13.72 -5.32 21.70
CA VAL A 30 -13.17 -3.95 21.72
C VAL A 30 -14.30 -2.93 21.70
N SER A 31 -14.14 -1.83 22.43
CA SER A 31 -15.04 -0.68 22.36
C SER A 31 -14.79 0.13 21.09
N GLU A 32 -15.76 0.95 20.68
CA GLU A 32 -15.60 1.85 19.51
C GLU A 32 -14.47 2.86 19.74
N GLN A 33 -14.28 3.34 20.97
CA GLN A 33 -13.17 4.22 21.31
C GLN A 33 -11.80 3.53 21.12
N GLN A 34 -11.68 2.28 21.54
CA GLN A 34 -10.45 1.49 21.33
C GLN A 34 -10.19 1.24 19.84
N GLU A 35 -11.24 1.06 19.02
CA GLU A 35 -11.09 1.00 17.56
C GLU A 35 -10.60 2.32 16.97
N VAL A 36 -11.10 3.47 17.46
CA VAL A 36 -10.63 4.79 17.02
C VAL A 36 -9.15 4.99 17.35
N GLU A 37 -8.75 4.73 18.59
CA GLU A 37 -7.36 4.88 19.04
C GLU A 37 -6.42 3.96 18.25
N ALA A 38 -6.80 2.69 18.06
CA ALA A 38 -6.01 1.74 17.27
C ALA A 38 -5.94 2.15 15.79
N GLY A 39 -7.04 2.65 15.24
CA GLY A 39 -7.12 3.16 13.87
C GLY A 39 -6.24 4.36 13.60
N ASP A 40 -6.20 5.32 14.54
CA ASP A 40 -5.35 6.52 14.45
C ASP A 40 -3.86 6.17 14.48
N GLN A 41 -3.45 5.23 15.34
CA GLN A 41 -2.07 4.74 15.34
C GLN A 41 -1.73 4.01 14.03
N ALA A 42 -2.60 3.10 13.59
CA ALA A 42 -2.43 2.35 12.35
C ALA A 42 -2.30 3.26 11.13
N ALA A 43 -3.15 4.30 11.07
CA ALA A 43 -3.11 5.31 10.02
C ALA A 43 -1.76 6.04 9.99
N ALA A 44 -1.25 6.49 11.14
CA ALA A 44 0.02 7.20 11.19
C ALA A 44 1.21 6.34 10.71
N GLU A 45 1.23 5.06 11.09
CA GLU A 45 2.26 4.10 10.67
C GLU A 45 2.17 3.80 9.17
N LEU A 46 0.96 3.55 8.67
CA LEU A 46 0.67 3.27 7.27
C LEU A 46 1.04 4.44 6.35
N GLU A 47 0.62 5.65 6.69
CA GLU A 47 0.89 6.84 5.89
C GLU A 47 2.38 7.17 5.85
N ALA A 48 3.12 6.84 6.91
CA ALA A 48 4.58 6.96 6.91
C ALA A 48 5.27 5.91 6.03
N LEU A 49 4.63 4.76 5.79
CA LEU A 49 5.14 3.65 4.98
C LEU A 49 4.82 3.82 3.49
N LEU A 50 3.54 3.97 3.16
CA LEU A 50 3.04 4.04 1.78
C LEU A 50 2.98 5.46 1.25
N GLY A 51 2.81 6.43 2.14
CA GLY A 51 2.59 7.81 1.74
C GLY A 51 1.18 8.13 1.28
N ILE A 52 0.89 9.43 1.32
CA ILE A 52 -0.35 10.01 0.78
C ILE A 52 -0.02 10.89 -0.42
N VAL A 53 -0.96 10.93 -1.37
CA VAL A 53 -0.97 11.93 -2.44
C VAL A 53 -1.25 13.28 -1.79
N ARG A 54 -0.56 14.33 -2.24
CA ARG A 54 -0.73 15.69 -1.74
C ARG A 54 -1.28 16.57 -2.85
N ASP A 55 -2.57 16.42 -3.09
CA ASP A 55 -3.31 17.20 -4.07
C ASP A 55 -4.59 17.72 -3.40
N PRO A 56 -4.66 19.02 -3.07
CA PRO A 56 -5.83 19.59 -2.40
C PRO A 56 -7.13 19.45 -3.18
N GLY A 57 -7.08 19.41 -4.51
CA GLY A 57 -8.26 19.22 -5.36
C GLY A 57 -8.77 17.79 -5.25
N LEU A 58 -7.88 16.81 -5.46
CA LEU A 58 -8.22 15.40 -5.34
C LEU A 58 -8.67 15.03 -3.91
N ASP A 59 -8.00 15.55 -2.88
CA ASP A 59 -8.38 15.33 -1.48
C ASP A 59 -9.78 15.89 -1.18
N ALA A 60 -10.09 17.08 -1.69
CA ALA A 60 -11.42 17.68 -1.53
C ALA A 60 -12.49 16.86 -2.25
N TYR A 61 -12.20 16.39 -3.47
CA TYR A 61 -13.12 15.59 -4.27
C TYR A 61 -13.41 14.23 -3.61
N ILE A 62 -12.37 13.45 -3.28
CA ILE A 62 -12.49 12.16 -2.57
C ILE A 62 -13.17 12.35 -1.22
N GLY A 63 -12.82 13.40 -0.48
CA GLY A 63 -13.48 13.78 0.76
C GLY A 63 -14.98 14.03 0.58
N ALA A 64 -15.38 14.77 -0.46
CA ALA A 64 -16.78 15.08 -0.71
C ALA A 64 -17.62 13.82 -1.03
N VAL A 65 -17.10 12.94 -1.89
CA VAL A 65 -17.76 11.65 -2.20
C VAL A 65 -17.88 10.80 -0.93
N GLY A 66 -16.78 10.63 -0.20
CA GLY A 66 -16.75 9.83 1.03
C GLY A 66 -17.69 10.34 2.11
N GLN A 67 -17.73 11.66 2.37
CA GLN A 67 -18.61 12.23 3.38
C GLN A 67 -20.09 12.10 3.02
N ARG A 68 -20.43 12.18 1.73
CA ARG A 68 -21.81 11.96 1.25
C ARG A 68 -22.29 10.53 1.56
N LEU A 69 -21.42 9.54 1.38
CA LEU A 69 -21.67 8.15 1.71
C LEU A 69 -21.72 7.90 3.22
N ALA A 70 -20.74 8.43 3.96
CA ALA A 70 -20.65 8.27 5.41
C ALA A 70 -21.88 8.84 6.13
N ALA A 71 -22.51 9.89 5.59
CA ALA A 71 -23.76 10.44 6.11
C ALA A 71 -24.94 9.44 6.10
N GLN A 72 -24.88 8.41 5.24
CA GLN A 72 -25.87 7.32 5.17
C GLN A 72 -25.49 6.13 6.04
N ALA A 73 -24.27 6.08 6.60
CA ALA A 73 -23.77 4.93 7.33
C ALA A 73 -24.62 4.61 8.58
N PRO A 74 -24.90 3.32 8.87
CA PRO A 74 -25.72 2.92 10.02
C PRO A 74 -25.15 3.34 11.38
N SER A 75 -23.82 3.43 11.50
CA SER A 75 -23.12 3.90 12.70
C SER A 75 -22.59 5.31 12.48
N ARG A 76 -23.10 6.27 13.28
CA ARG A 76 -22.68 7.68 13.30
C ARG A 76 -21.58 7.98 14.33
N SER A 77 -21.05 6.96 15.02
CA SER A 77 -20.05 7.16 16.07
C SER A 77 -18.64 7.46 15.53
N TYR A 78 -18.34 7.05 14.30
CA TYR A 78 -17.01 7.23 13.70
C TYR A 78 -16.91 8.53 12.90
N SER A 79 -15.78 9.22 13.06
CA SER A 79 -15.41 10.35 12.21
C SER A 79 -14.67 9.82 10.99
N TYR A 80 -15.40 9.60 9.90
CA TYR A 80 -14.79 9.09 8.67
C TYR A 80 -13.81 10.09 8.05
N ARG A 81 -12.64 9.58 7.63
CA ARG A 81 -11.57 10.32 6.96
C ARG A 81 -11.19 9.59 5.69
N PHE A 82 -11.11 10.31 4.59
CA PHE A 82 -10.85 9.76 3.26
C PHE A 82 -9.55 10.34 2.73
N ARG A 83 -8.64 9.49 2.24
CA ARG A 83 -7.35 9.91 1.68
C ARG A 83 -6.95 9.06 0.50
N VAL A 84 -6.15 9.64 -0.39
CA VAL A 84 -5.53 8.90 -1.49
C VAL A 84 -4.11 8.47 -1.10
N ILE A 85 -3.84 7.17 -1.14
CA ILE A 85 -2.49 6.64 -0.92
C ILE A 85 -1.69 6.64 -2.21
N ASP A 86 -0.38 6.88 -2.07
CA ASP A 86 0.56 6.92 -3.18
C ASP A 86 1.03 5.51 -3.56
N ASP A 87 0.08 4.69 -4.02
CA ASP A 87 0.34 3.31 -4.44
C ASP A 87 -0.15 3.12 -5.88
N GLU A 88 0.70 2.52 -6.71
CA GLU A 88 0.40 2.20 -8.10
C GLU A 88 -0.52 0.98 -8.23
N VAL A 89 -0.53 0.12 -7.22
CA VAL A 89 -1.36 -1.07 -7.20
C VAL A 89 -2.80 -0.62 -6.93
N PRO A 90 -3.77 -0.99 -7.79
CA PRO A 90 -5.14 -0.60 -7.54
C PRO A 90 -5.62 -1.18 -6.21
N ASN A 91 -6.32 -0.39 -5.38
CA ASN A 91 -6.73 -0.79 -4.04
C ASN A 91 -7.68 0.22 -3.36
N ALA A 92 -8.52 -0.27 -2.46
CA ALA A 92 -9.18 0.52 -1.41
C ALA A 92 -9.26 -0.31 -0.13
N PHE A 93 -9.20 0.34 1.03
CA PHE A 93 -9.39 -0.33 2.32
C PHE A 93 -9.77 0.65 3.41
N ALA A 94 -10.40 0.14 4.46
CA ALA A 94 -10.62 0.87 5.70
C ALA A 94 -9.81 0.33 6.89
N LEU A 95 -9.38 1.23 7.76
CA LEU A 95 -8.87 0.92 9.10
C LEU A 95 -9.97 1.13 10.15
N PRO A 96 -9.79 0.56 11.36
CA PRO A 96 -10.70 0.84 12.47
C PRO A 96 -10.86 2.34 12.71
N GLY A 97 -11.99 2.75 13.27
CA GLY A 97 -12.23 4.17 13.60
C GLY A 97 -12.60 5.09 12.42
N GLY A 98 -12.66 4.57 11.19
CA GLY A 98 -13.21 5.31 10.04
C GLY A 98 -12.19 5.92 9.09
N HIS A 99 -10.92 5.51 9.13
CA HIS A 99 -10.00 5.88 8.04
C HIS A 99 -10.26 5.00 6.82
N VAL A 100 -10.51 5.62 5.67
CA VAL A 100 -10.76 4.95 4.39
C VAL A 100 -9.76 5.48 3.37
N TYR A 101 -9.06 4.56 2.72
CA TYR A 101 -8.02 4.86 1.75
C TYR A 101 -8.38 4.32 0.38
N VAL A 102 -8.02 5.08 -0.65
CA VAL A 102 -8.10 4.70 -2.06
C VAL A 102 -6.71 4.89 -2.68
N SER A 103 -6.21 3.95 -3.46
CA SER A 103 -4.91 4.12 -4.12
C SER A 103 -5.03 4.88 -5.44
N ARG A 104 -3.93 5.53 -5.87
CA ARG A 104 -3.82 6.08 -7.23
C ARG A 104 -4.11 5.00 -8.27
N GLY A 105 -3.59 3.78 -8.07
CA GLY A 105 -3.87 2.63 -8.91
C GLY A 105 -5.36 2.42 -9.15
N LEU A 106 -6.20 2.49 -8.10
CA LEU A 106 -7.65 2.29 -8.21
C LEU A 106 -8.26 3.36 -9.10
N LEU A 107 -7.92 4.61 -8.84
CA LEU A 107 -8.41 5.76 -9.60
C LEU A 107 -8.02 5.68 -11.08
N THR A 108 -6.89 5.04 -11.42
CA THR A 108 -6.53 4.81 -12.83
C THR A 108 -7.52 3.91 -13.58
N ILE A 109 -8.25 3.02 -12.89
CA ILE A 109 -9.21 2.09 -13.49
C ILE A 109 -10.68 2.40 -13.17
N THR A 110 -10.97 3.38 -12.31
CA THR A 110 -12.35 3.82 -12.04
C THR A 110 -12.88 4.73 -13.14
N ASN A 111 -14.12 4.53 -13.58
CA ASN A 111 -14.65 5.11 -14.82
C ASN A 111 -15.80 6.11 -14.62
N ASP A 112 -16.46 6.10 -13.48
CA ASP A 112 -17.43 7.13 -13.12
C ASP A 112 -17.49 7.32 -11.58
N GLU A 113 -18.13 8.40 -11.12
CA GLU A 113 -18.25 8.69 -9.69
C GLU A 113 -19.06 7.62 -8.95
N ALA A 114 -20.01 6.95 -9.62
CA ALA A 114 -20.81 5.89 -8.99
C ALA A 114 -19.96 4.64 -8.72
N GLU A 115 -19.04 4.27 -9.61
CA GLU A 115 -18.08 3.19 -9.38
C GLU A 115 -17.18 3.50 -8.17
N LEU A 116 -16.59 4.71 -8.13
CA LEU A 116 -15.79 5.17 -6.99
C LEU A 116 -16.61 5.11 -5.69
N ALA A 117 -17.83 5.65 -5.73
CA ALA A 117 -18.72 5.72 -4.59
C ALA A 117 -19.10 4.32 -4.08
N ASN A 118 -19.36 3.37 -4.96
CA ASN A 118 -19.68 1.99 -4.56
C ASN A 118 -18.49 1.30 -3.87
N VAL A 119 -17.26 1.50 -4.37
CA VAL A 119 -16.05 0.97 -3.71
C VAL A 119 -15.87 1.61 -2.33
N MET A 120 -15.97 2.93 -2.23
CA MET A 120 -15.86 3.62 -0.94
C MET A 120 -16.98 3.22 0.02
N ALA A 121 -18.20 2.99 -0.48
CA ALA A 121 -19.34 2.54 0.30
C ALA A 121 -19.14 1.13 0.86
N HIS A 122 -18.52 0.24 0.08
CA HIS A 122 -18.12 -1.09 0.55
C HIS A 122 -17.13 -0.98 1.72
N GLU A 123 -16.11 -0.12 1.61
CA GLU A 123 -15.17 0.12 2.71
C GLU A 123 -15.82 0.73 3.95
N ILE A 124 -16.74 1.69 3.77
CA ILE A 124 -17.55 2.25 4.86
C ILE A 124 -18.40 1.14 5.51
N ALA A 125 -18.95 0.21 4.72
CA ALA A 125 -19.71 -0.91 5.26
C ALA A 125 -18.85 -1.82 6.14
N HIS A 126 -17.59 -2.09 5.80
CA HIS A 126 -16.66 -2.84 6.67
C HIS A 126 -16.48 -2.17 8.04
N VAL A 127 -16.33 -0.84 8.07
CA VAL A 127 -16.20 -0.06 9.31
C VAL A 127 -17.51 -0.05 10.08
N ALA A 128 -18.62 0.30 9.43
CA ALA A 128 -19.93 0.43 10.06
C ALA A 128 -20.42 -0.89 10.67
N LEU A 129 -20.12 -2.02 10.01
CA LEU A 129 -20.43 -3.35 10.49
C LEU A 129 -19.37 -3.88 11.48
N ARG A 130 -18.29 -3.14 11.72
CA ARG A 130 -17.19 -3.52 12.63
C ARG A 130 -16.59 -4.88 12.26
N HIS A 131 -16.41 -5.14 10.96
CA HIS A 131 -15.92 -6.42 10.46
C HIS A 131 -14.53 -6.79 11.02
N GLN A 132 -13.66 -5.80 11.22
CA GLN A 132 -12.33 -6.00 11.79
C GLN A 132 -12.42 -6.42 13.27
N ALA A 133 -13.22 -5.75 14.08
CA ALA A 133 -13.43 -6.14 15.48
C ALA A 133 -14.11 -7.50 15.65
N ARG A 134 -15.08 -7.84 14.79
CA ARG A 134 -15.68 -9.20 14.76
C ARG A 134 -14.62 -10.26 14.46
N ARG A 135 -13.69 -9.99 13.54
CA ARG A 135 -12.60 -10.90 13.19
C ARG A 135 -11.62 -11.06 14.35
N GLN A 136 -11.22 -9.95 14.98
CA GLN A 136 -10.37 -9.98 16.18
C GLN A 136 -11.01 -10.80 17.30
N ALA A 137 -12.32 -10.64 17.51
CA ALA A 137 -13.05 -11.42 18.49
C ALA A 137 -13.07 -12.92 18.17
N ARG A 138 -13.26 -13.30 16.91
CA ARG A 138 -13.14 -14.70 16.48
C ARG A 138 -11.73 -15.25 16.70
N ALA A 139 -10.68 -14.48 16.37
CA ALA A 139 -9.30 -14.89 16.58
C ALA A 139 -8.98 -15.14 18.06
N VAL A 140 -9.39 -14.21 18.95
CA VAL A 140 -9.27 -14.36 20.40
C VAL A 140 -10.04 -15.59 20.90
N GLY A 141 -11.28 -15.79 20.44
CA GLY A 141 -12.09 -16.95 20.81
C GLY A 141 -11.52 -18.29 20.37
N MET A 142 -10.74 -18.33 19.29
CA MET A 142 -10.01 -19.51 18.83
C MET A 142 -8.66 -19.71 19.53
N GLY A 143 -8.33 -18.88 20.53
CA GLY A 143 -7.02 -18.94 21.20
C GLY A 143 -5.85 -18.48 20.31
N ILE A 144 -6.14 -17.89 19.15
CA ILE A 144 -5.17 -17.27 18.25
C ILE A 144 -4.89 -15.86 18.79
N LEU A 145 -4.23 -15.80 19.95
CA LEU A 145 -3.88 -14.55 20.62
C LEU A 145 -2.59 -13.97 20.03
N THR A 146 -2.71 -13.03 19.10
CA THR A 146 -1.61 -12.12 18.71
C THR A 146 -2.06 -10.71 18.26
N LEU A 147 -3.20 -10.16 18.68
CA LEU A 147 -3.63 -8.84 18.16
C LEU A 147 -4.02 -7.86 19.26
N PRO A 148 -3.03 -7.17 19.85
CA PRO A 148 -2.96 -5.72 19.68
C PRO A 148 -1.58 -5.17 19.26
N GLY A 149 -0.58 -6.02 18.97
CA GLY A 149 0.80 -5.58 18.73
C GLY A 149 1.31 -5.70 17.29
N LEU A 150 0.49 -6.21 16.35
CA LEU A 150 0.99 -6.66 15.04
C LEU A 150 1.02 -5.62 13.92
N LEU A 151 0.69 -4.35 14.23
CA LEU A 151 1.03 -3.21 13.37
C LEU A 151 2.40 -2.60 13.73
N VAL A 152 2.94 -2.93 14.90
CA VAL A 152 4.30 -2.53 15.28
C VAL A 152 5.26 -3.64 14.88
N GLY A 153 6.21 -3.30 14.00
CA GLY A 153 7.22 -4.21 13.49
C GLY A 153 7.94 -5.00 14.59
N GLY A 154 8.09 -6.30 14.30
CA GLY A 154 9.24 -7.09 14.74
C GLY A 154 9.28 -7.46 16.23
N LEU A 155 9.64 -8.72 16.49
CA LEU A 155 10.04 -9.23 17.81
C LEU A 155 11.34 -8.57 18.36
N ILE A 156 11.84 -7.54 17.69
CA ILE A 156 13.03 -6.75 17.95
C ILE A 156 12.59 -5.29 17.91
N PRO A 157 12.67 -4.51 19.01
CA PRO A 157 12.28 -3.11 18.99
C PRO A 157 13.32 -2.25 18.26
N GLY A 158 12.92 -1.03 17.88
CA GLY A 158 13.80 -0.01 17.31
C GLY A 158 14.23 -0.26 15.86
N ARG A 159 15.23 0.49 15.40
CA ARG A 159 15.66 0.51 13.99
C ARG A 159 16.08 -0.85 13.45
N LEU A 160 16.68 -1.70 14.28
CA LEU A 160 17.05 -3.05 13.86
C LEU A 160 15.80 -3.91 13.59
N GLY A 161 14.73 -3.70 14.35
CA GLY A 161 13.41 -4.29 14.09
C GLY A 161 12.83 -3.84 12.76
N ASP A 162 12.92 -2.54 12.47
CA ASP A 162 12.44 -1.96 11.21
C ASP A 162 13.16 -2.59 10.01
N ILE A 163 14.50 -2.72 10.07
CA ILE A 163 15.31 -3.36 9.01
C ILE A 163 14.87 -4.82 8.77
N VAL A 164 14.70 -5.59 9.84
CA VAL A 164 14.34 -7.01 9.78
C VAL A 164 12.91 -7.20 9.28
N SER A 165 12.00 -6.28 9.61
CA SER A 165 10.56 -6.44 9.34
C SER A 165 10.09 -5.72 8.08
N ALA A 166 10.83 -4.75 7.53
CA ALA A 166 10.36 -3.91 6.43
C ALA A 166 9.78 -4.67 5.21
N PRO A 167 10.42 -5.72 4.66
CA PRO A 167 9.85 -6.46 3.54
C PRO A 167 8.56 -7.22 3.93
N PHE A 168 8.50 -7.68 5.18
CA PHE A 168 7.38 -8.44 5.72
C PHE A 168 6.24 -7.56 6.21
N ALA A 169 6.49 -6.29 6.53
CA ALA A 169 5.47 -5.34 6.97
C ALA A 169 4.48 -5.07 5.84
N VAL A 170 5.00 -4.80 4.63
CA VAL A 170 4.18 -4.59 3.43
C VAL A 170 3.40 -5.86 3.06
N ALA A 171 4.08 -7.01 3.03
CA ALA A 171 3.45 -8.30 2.69
C ALA A 171 2.44 -8.79 3.75
N GLY A 172 2.75 -8.61 5.03
CA GLY A 172 1.92 -9.01 6.17
C GLY A 172 0.64 -8.19 6.28
N MET A 173 0.66 -6.92 5.85
CA MET A 173 -0.53 -6.08 5.86
C MET A 173 -1.62 -6.58 4.89
N GLY A 174 -1.23 -7.03 3.69
CA GLY A 174 -2.15 -7.62 2.71
C GLY A 174 -2.77 -8.94 3.17
N ALA A 175 -1.99 -9.82 3.80
CA ALA A 175 -2.48 -11.10 4.33
C ALA A 175 -3.53 -10.93 5.46
N MET A 176 -3.40 -9.88 6.26
CA MET A 176 -4.27 -9.58 7.40
C MET A 176 -5.54 -8.81 7.04
N ALA A 177 -5.59 -8.24 5.83
CA ALA A 177 -6.74 -7.49 5.33
C ALA A 177 -7.88 -8.41 4.83
N SER A 178 -7.61 -9.68 4.52
CA SER A 178 -8.62 -10.60 3.98
C SER A 178 -9.83 -10.78 4.90
N TYR A 179 -11.02 -10.55 4.36
CA TYR A 179 -12.28 -10.79 5.04
C TYR A 179 -12.90 -12.13 4.62
N SER A 180 -13.76 -12.67 5.48
CA SER A 180 -14.50 -13.89 5.13
C SER A 180 -15.48 -13.62 3.99
N ARG A 181 -15.81 -14.63 3.19
CA ARG A 181 -16.79 -14.51 2.09
C ARG A 181 -18.14 -13.93 2.53
N ASP A 182 -18.56 -14.21 3.77
CA ASP A 182 -19.81 -13.68 4.30
C ASP A 182 -19.70 -12.20 4.64
N GLN A 183 -18.55 -11.74 5.14
CA GLN A 183 -18.28 -10.31 5.38
C GLN A 183 -18.25 -9.53 4.06
N GLU A 184 -17.64 -10.09 3.01
CA GLU A 184 -17.64 -9.48 1.68
C GLU A 184 -19.06 -9.30 1.14
N ARG A 185 -19.89 -10.35 1.19
CA ARG A 185 -21.29 -10.25 0.75
C ARG A 185 -22.10 -9.27 1.60
N GLU A 186 -21.84 -9.22 2.91
CA GLU A 186 -22.49 -8.28 3.82
C GLU A 186 -22.11 -6.83 3.47
N ALA A 187 -20.83 -6.58 3.22
CA ALA A 187 -20.30 -5.28 2.81
C ALA A 187 -20.76 -4.87 1.41
N ASP A 188 -20.81 -5.79 0.44
CA ASP A 188 -21.36 -5.53 -0.91
C ASP A 188 -22.83 -5.08 -0.81
N ARG A 189 -23.66 -5.82 -0.08
CA ARG A 189 -25.09 -5.49 0.09
C ARG A 189 -25.29 -4.15 0.79
N VAL A 190 -24.60 -3.92 1.91
CA VAL A 190 -24.73 -2.67 2.67
C VAL A 190 -24.13 -1.49 1.89
N GLY A 191 -22.99 -1.69 1.24
CA GLY A 191 -22.34 -0.68 0.41
C GLY A 191 -23.20 -0.22 -0.77
N GLN A 192 -23.85 -1.16 -1.47
CA GLN A 192 -24.79 -0.81 -2.54
C GLN A 192 -25.99 -0.02 -2.02
N GLN A 193 -26.53 -0.37 -0.85
CA GLN A 193 -27.61 0.42 -0.23
C GLN A 193 -27.12 1.83 0.15
N LEU A 194 -25.92 1.96 0.72
CA LEU A 194 -25.34 3.26 1.07
C LEU A 194 -25.11 4.14 -0.17
N ALA A 195 -24.62 3.55 -1.26
CA ALA A 195 -24.45 4.24 -2.53
C ALA A 195 -25.80 4.73 -3.06
N ALA A 196 -26.82 3.88 -3.07
CA ALA A 196 -28.18 4.24 -3.48
C ALA A 196 -28.80 5.35 -2.62
N ASP A 197 -28.68 5.25 -1.29
CA ASP A 197 -29.17 6.27 -0.34
C ASP A 197 -28.46 7.62 -0.51
N ALA A 198 -27.20 7.59 -0.95
CA ALA A 198 -26.42 8.78 -1.30
C ALA A 198 -26.76 9.34 -2.70
N GLY A 199 -27.55 8.62 -3.50
CA GLY A 199 -28.00 9.01 -4.84
C GLY A 199 -27.16 8.47 -5.99
N TYR A 200 -26.29 7.49 -5.74
CA TYR A 200 -25.45 6.81 -6.73
C TYR A 200 -26.11 5.54 -7.26
N ASP A 201 -25.76 5.17 -8.50
CA ASP A 201 -26.18 3.92 -9.10
C ASP A 201 -25.56 2.71 -8.36
N PRO A 202 -26.34 1.88 -7.65
CA PRO A 202 -25.82 0.68 -6.98
C PRO A 202 -25.33 -0.39 -7.97
N ALA A 203 -25.74 -0.35 -9.24
CA ALA A 203 -25.25 -1.28 -10.26
C ALA A 203 -23.78 -1.01 -10.66
N ALA A 204 -23.26 0.17 -10.32
CA ALA A 204 -21.86 0.53 -10.59
C ALA A 204 -20.86 -0.36 -9.83
N MET A 205 -21.25 -0.96 -8.70
CA MET A 205 -20.44 -1.98 -8.03
C MET A 205 -20.08 -3.13 -8.98
N ALA A 206 -21.07 -3.68 -9.69
CA ALA A 206 -20.83 -4.79 -10.60
C ALA A 206 -19.93 -4.40 -11.78
N ARG A 207 -20.11 -3.19 -12.33
CA ARG A 207 -19.24 -2.66 -13.40
C ARG A 207 -17.80 -2.54 -12.94
N PHE A 208 -17.58 -1.99 -11.74
CA PHE A 208 -16.25 -1.85 -11.18
C PHE A 208 -15.59 -3.22 -10.92
N LEU A 209 -16.33 -4.19 -10.35
CA LEU A 209 -15.82 -5.55 -10.14
C LEU A 209 -15.37 -6.22 -11.45
N VAL A 210 -16.08 -6.00 -12.56
CA VAL A 210 -15.65 -6.50 -13.89
C VAL A 210 -14.33 -5.86 -14.30
N THR A 211 -14.21 -4.53 -14.21
CA THR A 211 -12.98 -3.80 -14.56
C THR A 211 -11.79 -4.26 -13.71
N MET A 212 -11.99 -4.40 -12.40
CA MET A 212 -10.97 -4.90 -11.48
C MET A 212 -10.56 -6.35 -11.77
N GLY A 213 -11.50 -7.21 -12.17
CA GLY A 213 -11.20 -8.58 -12.62
C GLY A 213 -10.29 -8.59 -13.85
N ARG A 214 -10.59 -7.75 -14.84
CA ARG A 214 -9.77 -7.60 -16.05
C ARG A 214 -8.39 -7.02 -15.76
N ASP A 215 -8.30 -6.03 -14.87
CA ASP A 215 -7.03 -5.47 -14.40
C ASP A 215 -6.15 -6.54 -13.72
N SER A 216 -6.75 -7.34 -12.84
CA SER A 216 -6.05 -8.44 -12.16
C SER A 216 -5.51 -9.49 -13.12
N GLU A 217 -6.22 -9.77 -14.23
CA GLU A 217 -5.75 -10.69 -15.26
C GLU A 217 -4.52 -10.15 -16.00
N LEU A 218 -4.44 -8.83 -16.23
CA LEU A 218 -3.28 -8.18 -16.86
C LEU A 218 -2.04 -8.14 -15.96
N ALA A 219 -2.22 -7.98 -14.65
CA ALA A 219 -1.13 -7.77 -13.68
C ALA A 219 -0.18 -8.99 -13.49
N GLY A 220 -0.40 -10.11 -14.20
CA GLY A 220 0.40 -11.33 -14.03
C GLY A 220 0.17 -11.99 -12.66
N LYS A 221 0.77 -13.16 -12.38
CA LYS A 221 0.54 -13.86 -11.09
C LYS A 221 1.14 -13.13 -9.88
N GLU A 222 2.28 -12.48 -10.04
CA GLU A 222 3.01 -11.88 -8.91
C GLU A 222 2.36 -10.58 -8.39
N GLN A 223 1.87 -9.67 -9.24
CA GLN A 223 1.14 -8.49 -8.76
C GLN A 223 -0.24 -8.86 -8.20
N ARG A 224 -0.87 -9.93 -8.71
CA ARG A 224 -2.11 -10.50 -8.14
C ARG A 224 -1.95 -10.98 -6.68
N GLU A 225 -0.77 -11.47 -6.32
CA GLU A 225 -0.49 -11.97 -4.97
C GLU A 225 0.08 -10.91 -4.02
N LEU A 226 0.69 -9.84 -4.56
CA LEU A 226 1.28 -8.73 -3.80
C LEU A 226 0.30 -7.58 -3.54
N GLY A 227 -0.71 -7.42 -4.39
CA GLY A 227 -1.74 -6.41 -4.19
C GLY A 227 -2.66 -6.75 -3.02
N PHE A 228 -2.98 -5.75 -2.22
CA PHE A 228 -4.01 -5.81 -1.18
C PHE A 228 -5.37 -6.32 -1.70
N PHE A 229 -5.61 -6.35 -3.02
CA PHE A 229 -6.74 -7.04 -3.66
C PHE A 229 -6.84 -8.53 -3.38
N ALA A 230 -5.77 -9.15 -2.86
CA ALA A 230 -5.86 -10.47 -2.23
C ALA A 230 -6.90 -10.49 -1.09
N ALA A 231 -7.24 -9.34 -0.50
CA ALA A 231 -8.22 -9.22 0.56
C ALA A 231 -9.68 -9.23 0.07
N HIS A 232 -9.98 -8.67 -1.11
CA HIS A 232 -11.34 -8.48 -1.66
C HIS A 232 -11.45 -8.91 -3.14
N PRO A 233 -11.25 -10.19 -3.49
CA PRO A 233 -11.17 -10.62 -4.89
C PRO A 233 -12.47 -10.38 -5.67
N ALA A 234 -12.33 -9.89 -6.91
CA ALA A 234 -13.42 -9.73 -7.88
C ALA A 234 -13.89 -11.09 -8.45
N THR A 235 -14.56 -11.89 -7.62
CA THR A 235 -15.03 -13.22 -8.06
C THR A 235 -16.27 -13.13 -8.95
N PRO A 236 -16.45 -14.06 -9.93
CA PRO A 236 -17.66 -14.12 -10.73
C PRO A 236 -18.95 -14.15 -9.90
N SER A 237 -18.92 -14.83 -8.74
CA SER A 237 -20.07 -14.86 -7.82
C SER A 237 -20.40 -13.49 -7.23
N ARG A 238 -19.40 -12.68 -6.86
CA ARG A 238 -19.63 -11.33 -6.33
C ARG A 238 -20.24 -10.40 -7.39
N ILE A 239 -19.78 -10.52 -8.64
CA ILE A 239 -20.38 -9.76 -9.76
C ILE A 239 -21.86 -10.10 -9.91
N VAL A 240 -22.21 -11.39 -9.94
CA VAL A 240 -23.60 -11.84 -10.04
C VAL A 240 -24.44 -11.41 -8.84
N ASP A 241 -23.90 -11.51 -7.63
CA ASP A 241 -24.58 -11.11 -6.40
C ASP A 241 -24.81 -9.59 -6.37
N ALA A 242 -23.83 -8.79 -6.78
CA ALA A 242 -23.94 -7.32 -6.89
C ALA A 242 -25.01 -6.90 -7.91
N ILE A 243 -25.08 -7.57 -9.07
CA ILE A 243 -26.15 -7.32 -10.06
C ILE A 243 -27.52 -7.58 -9.42
N ARG A 244 -27.72 -8.77 -8.85
CA ARG A 244 -29.01 -9.17 -8.23
C ARG A 244 -29.42 -8.30 -7.05
N ALA A 245 -28.45 -7.79 -6.29
CA ALA A 245 -28.71 -6.87 -5.19
C ALA A 245 -29.15 -5.50 -5.72
N SER A 246 -28.45 -4.96 -6.73
CA SER A 246 -28.79 -3.65 -7.33
C SER A 246 -30.19 -3.60 -7.92
N GLU A 247 -30.67 -4.69 -8.55
CA GLU A 247 -32.02 -4.79 -9.13
C GLU A 247 -33.15 -4.65 -8.09
N LYS A 248 -32.84 -4.84 -6.81
CA LYS A 248 -33.81 -4.79 -5.70
C LYS A 248 -33.78 -3.46 -4.94
N ILE A 249 -32.86 -2.56 -5.29
CA ILE A 249 -32.66 -1.30 -4.61
C ILE A 249 -33.29 -0.20 -5.45
N GLU A 250 -34.34 0.43 -4.90
CA GLU A 250 -34.88 1.66 -5.49
C GLU A 250 -33.92 2.81 -5.19
N TRP A 251 -33.54 3.57 -6.22
CA TRP A 251 -32.67 4.72 -6.08
C TRP A 251 -33.01 5.78 -7.11
N THR A 252 -32.61 7.02 -6.85
CA THR A 252 -32.76 8.14 -7.79
C THR A 252 -31.48 8.94 -7.85
N PHE A 253 -31.11 9.38 -9.04
CA PHE A 253 -29.94 10.25 -9.20
C PHE A 253 -30.17 11.57 -8.44
N ARG A 254 -29.17 11.96 -7.63
CA ARG A 254 -29.23 13.19 -6.85
C ARG A 254 -28.50 14.33 -7.57
N ALA A 255 -29.14 15.49 -7.68
CA ALA A 255 -28.49 16.68 -8.20
C ALA A 255 -27.28 17.10 -7.33
N GLY A 256 -26.18 17.54 -7.97
CA GLY A 256 -24.92 17.90 -7.30
C GLY A 256 -23.90 16.77 -7.17
N LEU A 257 -24.19 15.59 -7.73
CA LEU A 257 -23.18 14.59 -8.07
C LEU A 257 -22.50 14.96 -9.39
N THR A 258 -21.28 14.48 -9.62
CA THR A 258 -20.63 14.65 -10.92
C THR A 258 -21.52 14.08 -12.01
N SER A 259 -21.92 14.94 -12.94
CA SER A 259 -23.06 14.70 -13.82
C SER A 259 -22.66 14.03 -15.13
N SER A 260 -21.37 14.06 -15.47
CA SER A 260 -20.81 13.46 -16.67
C SER A 260 -19.51 12.73 -16.41
N ARG A 261 -19.23 11.73 -17.24
CA ARG A 261 -17.93 11.03 -17.28
C ARG A 261 -16.77 12.02 -17.49
N LEU A 262 -16.96 13.05 -18.32
CA LEU A 262 -15.91 14.04 -18.60
C LEU A 262 -15.47 14.78 -17.34
N GLU A 263 -16.43 15.33 -16.59
CA GLU A 263 -16.17 16.01 -15.31
C GLU A 263 -15.44 15.08 -14.35
N PHE A 264 -15.89 13.82 -14.24
CA PHE A 264 -15.27 12.82 -13.37
C PHE A 264 -13.81 12.54 -13.72
N LEU A 265 -13.52 12.29 -15.00
CA LEU A 265 -12.16 11.92 -15.40
C LEU A 265 -11.19 13.11 -15.26
N PHE A 266 -11.67 14.35 -15.39
CA PHE A 266 -10.84 15.54 -15.19
C PHE A 266 -10.39 15.75 -13.75
N GLU A 267 -11.07 15.19 -12.75
CA GLU A 267 -10.61 15.19 -11.35
C GLU A 267 -9.26 14.46 -11.17
N PHE A 268 -8.85 13.65 -12.16
CA PHE A 268 -7.60 12.89 -12.14
C PHE A 268 -6.57 13.37 -13.19
N GLU A 269 -6.82 14.46 -13.92
CA GLU A 269 -5.85 14.99 -14.89
C GLU A 269 -4.54 15.34 -14.18
N GLY A 270 -3.42 14.83 -14.67
CA GLY A 270 -2.10 15.03 -14.06
C GLY A 270 -1.80 14.11 -12.89
N MET A 271 -2.73 13.25 -12.47
CA MET A 271 -2.48 12.25 -11.42
C MET A 271 -1.42 11.26 -11.90
N LEU A 272 -0.43 10.98 -11.06
CA LEU A 272 0.65 10.04 -11.38
C LEU A 272 0.10 8.62 -11.64
N VAL A 273 0.67 7.94 -12.64
CA VAL A 273 0.44 6.53 -13.00
C VAL A 273 1.73 5.76 -12.76
N GLY A 274 1.62 4.58 -12.15
CA GLY A 274 2.78 3.75 -11.85
C GLY A 274 3.60 4.25 -10.65
N GLN A 275 4.84 3.77 -10.55
CA GLN A 275 5.80 4.14 -9.51
C GLN A 275 6.01 5.65 -9.43
N ASN A 276 6.10 6.17 -8.20
CA ASN A 276 6.46 7.57 -7.97
C ASN A 276 7.97 7.74 -8.04
N PRO A 277 8.52 8.47 -9.04
CA PRO A 277 9.96 8.65 -9.11
C PRO A 277 10.55 9.42 -7.94
N ALA A 278 9.75 10.19 -7.19
CA ALA A 278 10.18 10.83 -5.94
C ALA A 278 10.59 9.80 -4.87
N ASP A 279 10.00 8.60 -4.91
CA ASP A 279 10.30 7.48 -4.02
C ASP A 279 11.36 6.53 -4.66
N GLY A 280 11.91 6.93 -5.81
CA GLY A 280 12.85 6.15 -6.62
C GLY A 280 12.20 5.07 -7.48
N ILE A 281 12.97 4.59 -8.47
CA ILE A 281 12.49 3.62 -9.46
C ILE A 281 13.49 2.51 -9.71
N PHE A 282 12.99 1.34 -10.08
CA PHE A 282 13.80 0.23 -10.56
C PHE A 282 13.89 0.21 -12.09
N ARG A 283 15.09 -0.05 -12.61
CA ARG A 283 15.36 -0.42 -14.01
C ARG A 283 16.09 -1.75 -14.01
N GLY A 284 15.35 -2.83 -14.18
CA GLY A 284 15.82 -4.16 -13.80
C GLY A 284 16.18 -4.16 -12.30
N GLN A 285 17.38 -4.60 -11.95
CA GLN A 285 17.85 -4.62 -10.56
C GLN A 285 18.56 -3.33 -10.12
N ARG A 286 18.65 -2.32 -10.99
CA ARG A 286 19.26 -1.03 -10.62
C ARG A 286 18.19 -0.08 -10.10
N PHE A 287 18.34 0.37 -8.88
CA PHE A 287 17.52 1.42 -8.29
C PHE A 287 18.12 2.79 -8.58
N LEU A 288 17.28 3.78 -8.89
CA LEU A 288 17.65 5.17 -9.11
C LEU A 288 16.76 6.05 -8.24
N HIS A 289 17.36 6.94 -7.45
CA HIS A 289 16.63 7.95 -6.68
C HIS A 289 16.97 9.35 -7.21
N PRO A 290 16.08 10.02 -7.96
CA PRO A 290 16.37 11.31 -8.58
C PRO A 290 16.65 12.41 -7.55
N ASP A 291 15.80 12.52 -6.53
CA ASP A 291 15.88 13.58 -5.53
C ASP A 291 17.09 13.44 -4.60
N MET A 292 17.34 12.22 -4.13
CA MET A 292 18.49 11.88 -3.28
C MET A 292 19.76 11.58 -4.08
N ARG A 293 19.67 11.63 -5.42
CA ARG A 293 20.78 11.58 -6.39
C ARG A 293 21.71 10.38 -6.27
N PHE A 294 21.20 9.21 -5.90
CA PHE A 294 22.01 7.97 -5.85
C PHE A 294 21.43 6.84 -6.71
N THR A 295 22.28 5.87 -7.00
CA THR A 295 21.90 4.58 -7.55
C THR A 295 22.61 3.45 -6.81
N VAL A 296 21.95 2.30 -6.72
CA VAL A 296 22.48 1.05 -6.20
C VAL A 296 21.95 -0.09 -7.07
N ALA A 297 22.73 -1.16 -7.24
CA ALA A 297 22.30 -2.36 -7.93
C ALA A 297 22.11 -3.51 -6.93
N PHE A 298 20.98 -4.20 -7.06
CA PHE A 298 20.67 -5.39 -6.30
C PHE A 298 21.03 -6.66 -7.10
N PRO A 299 21.21 -7.81 -6.42
CA PRO A 299 21.58 -9.06 -7.09
C PRO A 299 20.55 -9.49 -8.13
N GLU A 300 20.99 -10.12 -9.21
CA GLU A 300 20.08 -10.72 -10.19
C GLU A 300 19.19 -11.79 -9.53
N GLN A 301 17.97 -11.96 -10.04
CA GLN A 301 16.96 -12.93 -9.56
C GLN A 301 16.40 -12.68 -8.15
N TRP A 302 16.96 -11.74 -7.38
CA TRP A 302 16.37 -11.35 -6.10
C TRP A 302 15.12 -10.51 -6.31
N LYS A 303 14.10 -10.78 -5.51
CA LYS A 303 12.83 -10.03 -5.54
C LYS A 303 13.05 -8.67 -4.90
N THR A 304 12.95 -7.61 -5.68
CA THR A 304 13.10 -6.23 -5.21
C THR A 304 11.82 -5.71 -4.56
N PHE A 305 11.98 -4.73 -3.68
CA PHE A 305 10.89 -3.97 -3.11
C PHE A 305 11.30 -2.50 -2.96
N ASN A 306 10.34 -1.60 -3.09
CA ASN A 306 10.56 -0.15 -2.92
C ASN A 306 9.50 0.44 -2.00
N SER A 307 9.91 1.33 -1.10
CA SER A 307 9.05 2.12 -0.23
C SER A 307 9.66 3.50 0.00
N ARG A 308 8.89 4.42 0.57
CA ARG A 308 9.37 5.77 0.93
C ARG A 308 10.53 5.78 1.93
N ARG A 309 10.62 4.75 2.77
CA ARG A 309 11.63 4.67 3.85
C ARG A 309 12.87 3.89 3.43
N SER A 310 12.68 2.83 2.65
CA SER A 310 13.75 1.93 2.26
C SER A 310 13.49 1.24 0.92
N VAL A 311 14.58 0.86 0.29
CA VAL A 311 14.61 0.04 -0.93
C VAL A 311 15.43 -1.21 -0.64
N GLY A 312 15.07 -2.35 -1.22
CA GLY A 312 15.82 -3.57 -0.95
C GLY A 312 15.51 -4.71 -1.90
N ALA A 313 16.06 -5.87 -1.58
CA ALA A 313 15.77 -7.12 -2.24
C ALA A 313 15.85 -8.30 -1.28
N LEU A 314 15.07 -9.34 -1.58
CA LEU A 314 15.06 -10.63 -0.89
C LEU A 314 15.47 -11.74 -1.86
N ASN A 315 16.24 -12.71 -1.38
CA ASN A 315 16.49 -13.91 -2.17
C ASN A 315 15.21 -14.75 -2.32
N GLU A 316 15.19 -15.67 -3.29
CA GLU A 316 14.01 -16.51 -3.57
C GLU A 316 13.50 -17.30 -2.36
N LYS A 317 14.41 -17.70 -1.46
CA LYS A 317 14.09 -18.48 -0.26
C LYS A 317 13.60 -17.62 0.92
N GLY A 318 13.73 -16.30 0.86
CA GLY A 318 13.48 -15.39 1.98
C GLY A 318 14.45 -15.56 3.15
N THR A 319 15.60 -16.19 2.94
CA THR A 319 16.64 -16.44 3.95
C THR A 319 17.74 -15.39 3.95
N ALA A 320 17.78 -14.51 2.94
CA ALA A 320 18.72 -13.41 2.87
C ALA A 320 18.04 -12.13 2.36
N GLN A 321 18.42 -11.00 2.94
CA GLN A 321 17.87 -9.69 2.66
C GLN A 321 18.97 -8.65 2.49
N LEU A 322 18.76 -7.75 1.54
CA LEU A 322 19.51 -6.51 1.38
C LEU A 322 18.54 -5.34 1.48
N MET A 323 18.93 -4.30 2.19
CA MET A 323 18.13 -3.09 2.32
C MET A 323 19.03 -1.86 2.34
N LEU A 324 18.51 -0.76 1.81
CA LEU A 324 19.10 0.56 1.85
C LEU A 324 18.07 1.54 2.40
N GLU A 325 18.48 2.34 3.38
CA GLU A 325 17.68 3.44 3.93
C GLU A 325 18.55 4.68 4.19
N ARG A 326 17.92 5.86 4.30
CA ARG A 326 18.62 7.05 4.83
C ARG A 326 18.78 6.90 6.35
N ALA A 327 20.00 6.70 6.79
CA ALA A 327 20.33 6.48 8.19
C ALA A 327 20.24 7.77 9.03
N ALA A 328 20.84 8.86 8.52
CA ALA A 328 20.94 10.14 9.19
C ALA A 328 21.21 11.27 8.20
N ARG A 329 21.12 12.52 8.66
CA ARG A 329 21.77 13.67 8.00
C ARG A 329 23.14 13.86 8.63
N GLY A 330 24.11 14.34 7.85
CA GLY A 330 25.48 14.54 8.29
C GLY A 330 26.49 13.97 7.30
N ASP A 331 27.77 14.13 7.61
CA ASP A 331 28.90 13.81 6.74
C ASP A 331 29.90 12.81 7.36
N ASP A 332 29.64 12.32 8.58
CA ASP A 332 30.46 11.29 9.24
C ASP A 332 29.74 9.94 9.38
N PRO A 333 30.05 8.95 8.52
CA PRO A 333 29.55 7.57 8.66
C PRO A 333 29.87 6.93 10.02
N ARG A 334 30.97 7.32 10.68
CA ARG A 334 31.36 6.78 11.99
C ARG A 334 30.43 7.23 13.10
N GLU A 335 30.03 8.49 13.08
CA GLU A 335 29.06 9.03 14.04
C GLU A 335 27.73 8.28 13.91
N ALA A 336 27.22 8.16 12.67
CA ALA A 336 25.98 7.45 12.40
C ALA A 336 26.03 5.96 12.80
N ALA A 337 27.13 5.27 12.50
CA ALA A 337 27.34 3.89 12.91
C ALA A 337 27.39 3.71 14.43
N THR A 338 28.09 4.62 15.12
CA THR A 338 28.20 4.60 16.59
C THR A 338 26.83 4.78 17.23
N ALA A 339 26.05 5.75 16.77
CA ALA A 339 24.69 5.99 17.27
C ALA A 339 23.78 4.78 17.04
N PHE A 340 23.83 4.17 15.84
CA PHE A 340 23.06 2.96 15.52
C PHE A 340 23.43 1.79 16.44
N ILE A 341 24.72 1.47 16.55
CA ILE A 341 25.22 0.34 17.33
C ILE A 341 24.85 0.52 18.81
N GLN A 342 25.05 1.71 19.37
CA GLN A 342 24.69 2.01 20.75
C GLN A 342 23.20 1.82 21.01
N ALA A 343 22.34 2.32 20.11
CA ALA A 343 20.89 2.14 20.24
C ALA A 343 20.49 0.66 20.15
N ALA A 344 21.06 -0.09 19.20
CA ALA A 344 20.76 -1.51 19.03
C ALA A 344 21.24 -2.35 20.23
N GLN A 345 22.39 -2.04 20.82
CA GLN A 345 22.94 -2.71 22.01
C GLN A 345 22.10 -2.49 23.28
N GLN A 346 21.28 -1.43 23.32
CA GLN A 346 20.32 -1.23 24.41
C GLN A 346 19.10 -2.15 24.31
N GLN A 347 18.86 -2.75 23.14
CA GLN A 347 17.64 -3.48 22.81
C GLN A 347 17.89 -4.99 22.64
N VAL A 348 19.00 -5.35 22.03
CA VAL A 348 19.41 -6.74 21.78
C VAL A 348 20.89 -6.92 22.12
N ASN A 349 21.31 -8.16 22.35
CA ASN A 349 22.73 -8.48 22.47
C ASN A 349 23.39 -8.42 21.09
N LEU A 350 23.77 -7.22 20.66
CA LEU A 350 24.49 -6.99 19.41
C LEU A 350 26.00 -7.01 19.66
N VAL A 351 26.68 -8.02 19.11
CA VAL A 351 28.13 -8.17 19.17
C VAL A 351 28.72 -7.75 17.83
N VAL A 352 29.51 -6.66 17.83
CA VAL A 352 30.24 -6.20 16.64
C VAL A 352 31.58 -6.94 16.55
N ALA A 353 31.75 -7.75 15.51
CA ALA A 353 32.94 -8.57 15.31
C ALA A 353 34.06 -7.79 14.59
N ARG A 354 33.68 -6.93 13.65
CA ARG A 354 34.63 -6.16 12.83
C ARG A 354 34.03 -4.81 12.46
N ILE A 355 34.87 -3.77 12.46
CA ILE A 355 34.52 -2.45 11.93
C ILE A 355 35.69 -1.91 11.11
N GLU A 356 35.42 -1.40 9.92
CA GLU A 356 36.45 -0.92 8.99
C GLU A 356 36.01 0.32 8.23
N ALA A 357 36.92 1.29 8.08
CA ALA A 357 36.71 2.42 7.20
C ALA A 357 36.93 2.00 5.74
N ARG A 358 36.09 2.49 4.84
CA ARG A 358 36.07 2.14 3.41
C ARG A 358 35.94 3.40 2.55
N ARG A 359 36.29 3.24 1.27
CA ARG A 359 35.93 4.19 0.20
C ARG A 359 35.10 3.44 -0.83
N ILE A 360 33.89 3.92 -1.09
CA ILE A 360 32.96 3.31 -2.05
C ILE A 360 32.75 4.31 -3.17
N ASN A 361 33.28 4.02 -4.37
CA ASN A 361 33.24 4.95 -5.50
C ASN A 361 33.71 6.38 -5.14
N GLY A 362 34.74 6.48 -4.28
CA GLY A 362 35.27 7.76 -3.78
C GLY A 362 34.55 8.34 -2.56
N LEU A 363 33.40 7.80 -2.18
CA LEU A 363 32.60 8.24 -1.02
C LEU A 363 33.15 7.71 0.30
N SER A 364 33.02 8.51 1.37
CA SER A 364 33.35 8.07 2.72
C SER A 364 32.37 7.00 3.19
N ALA A 365 32.89 5.87 3.66
CA ALA A 365 32.07 4.79 4.16
C ALA A 365 32.68 4.12 5.40
N LEU A 366 31.82 3.47 6.18
CA LEU A 366 32.21 2.60 7.29
C LEU A 366 31.40 1.31 7.20
N ARG A 367 32.08 0.16 7.33
CA ARG A 367 31.44 -1.15 7.37
C ARG A 367 31.58 -1.75 8.76
N ALA A 368 30.53 -2.39 9.25
CA ALA A 368 30.55 -3.21 10.45
C ALA A 368 29.91 -4.58 10.18
N GLN A 369 30.55 -5.64 10.67
CA GLN A 369 29.96 -6.98 10.75
C GLN A 369 29.58 -7.25 12.20
N ALA A 370 28.33 -7.64 12.41
CA ALA A 370 27.79 -7.86 13.74
C ALA A 370 26.91 -9.10 13.78
N ILE A 371 26.66 -9.61 14.98
CA ILE A 371 25.70 -10.69 15.23
C ILE A 371 24.77 -10.21 16.33
N ALA A 372 23.47 -10.23 16.06
CA ALA A 372 22.44 -9.96 17.05
C ALA A 372 21.87 -11.28 17.58
N ASP A 373 21.88 -11.50 18.88
CA ASP A 373 21.15 -12.60 19.48
C ASP A 373 19.67 -12.20 19.66
N THR A 374 18.79 -12.88 18.91
CA THR A 374 17.35 -12.62 18.91
C THR A 374 16.61 -13.79 19.56
N GLN A 375 15.32 -13.62 19.87
CA GLN A 375 14.48 -14.71 20.37
C GLN A 375 14.35 -15.89 19.39
N ARG A 376 14.61 -15.66 18.10
CA ARG A 376 14.55 -16.69 17.03
C ARG A 376 15.91 -17.29 16.66
N GLY A 377 16.98 -16.88 17.35
CA GLY A 377 18.34 -17.33 17.06
C GLY A 377 19.29 -16.17 16.77
N ARG A 378 20.49 -16.53 16.32
CA ARG A 378 21.55 -15.57 15.98
C ARG A 378 21.28 -15.02 14.59
N LEU A 379 21.35 -13.70 14.45
CA LEU A 379 21.13 -13.00 13.21
C LEU A 379 22.42 -12.26 12.81
N PRO A 380 23.20 -12.81 11.87
CA PRO A 380 24.34 -12.11 11.29
C PRO A 380 23.89 -10.89 10.49
N LEU A 381 24.64 -9.79 10.65
CA LEU A 381 24.39 -8.49 10.04
C LEU A 381 25.66 -7.97 9.38
N ASP A 382 25.51 -7.46 8.16
CA ASP A 382 26.50 -6.66 7.47
C ASP A 382 25.96 -5.26 7.27
N LEU A 383 26.62 -4.26 7.83
CA LEU A 383 26.13 -2.89 7.87
C LEU A 383 27.16 -1.97 7.25
N THR A 384 26.78 -1.25 6.20
CA THR A 384 27.65 -0.29 5.51
C THR A 384 26.99 1.09 5.50
N TRP A 385 27.59 2.04 6.19
CA TRP A 385 27.20 3.45 6.16
C TRP A 385 28.00 4.17 5.09
N VAL A 386 27.32 4.89 4.19
CA VAL A 386 27.94 5.65 3.09
C VAL A 386 27.44 7.09 3.13
N GLU A 387 28.36 8.05 3.05
CA GLU A 387 28.04 9.46 2.96
C GLU A 387 27.86 9.87 1.50
N LEU A 388 26.80 10.64 1.23
CA LEU A 388 26.58 11.34 -0.03
C LEU A 388 25.76 12.60 0.20
N ASP A 389 26.26 13.73 -0.28
CA ASP A 389 25.59 15.05 -0.27
C ASP A 389 25.03 15.44 1.12
N GLY A 390 25.79 15.16 2.20
CA GLY A 390 25.39 15.52 3.57
C GLY A 390 24.27 14.63 4.15
N SER A 391 24.05 13.47 3.55
CA SER A 391 23.22 12.39 4.08
C SER A 391 24.03 11.11 4.25
N ILE A 392 23.75 10.38 5.33
CA ILE A 392 24.31 9.04 5.55
C ILE A 392 23.26 8.00 5.19
N TYR A 393 23.64 7.07 4.33
CA TYR A 393 22.83 5.94 3.90
C TYR A 393 23.33 4.68 4.58
N LEU A 394 22.43 3.83 5.05
CA LEU A 394 22.76 2.51 5.60
C LEU A 394 22.33 1.44 4.61
N ILE A 395 23.30 0.67 4.12
CA ILE A 395 23.10 -0.57 3.39
C ILE A 395 23.26 -1.71 4.39
N SER A 396 22.20 -2.49 4.61
CA SER A 396 22.19 -3.61 5.55
C SER A 396 21.94 -4.93 4.82
N GLY A 397 22.81 -5.90 5.03
CA GLY A 397 22.66 -7.30 4.64
C GLY A 397 22.33 -8.17 5.85
N LEU A 398 21.37 -9.06 5.70
CA LEU A 398 20.96 -10.02 6.73
C LEU A 398 20.85 -11.42 6.12
N VAL A 399 21.22 -12.43 6.89
CA VAL A 399 21.03 -13.85 6.55
C VAL A 399 20.43 -14.59 7.74
N SER A 400 19.53 -15.55 7.50
CA SER A 400 18.93 -16.38 8.54
C SER A 400 19.83 -17.54 8.99
N ASP A 401 20.83 -17.87 8.18
CA ASP A 401 21.72 -19.02 8.35
C ASP A 401 23.13 -18.56 8.73
N GLU A 402 24.12 -19.46 8.67
CA GLU A 402 25.52 -19.10 8.90
C GLU A 402 26.01 -18.11 7.84
N TYR A 403 26.61 -17.01 8.27
CA TYR A 403 27.16 -16.00 7.38
C TYR A 403 28.47 -16.49 6.75
N THR A 404 28.49 -16.53 5.42
CA THR A 404 29.60 -17.08 4.63
C THR A 404 30.44 -15.99 3.95
N ASP A 405 31.59 -16.37 3.40
CA ASP A 405 32.39 -15.48 2.56
C ASP A 405 31.67 -15.11 1.25
N ASP A 406 30.75 -15.97 0.75
CA ASP A 406 29.93 -15.68 -0.42
C ASP A 406 28.89 -14.59 -0.12
N ASP A 407 28.24 -14.65 1.05
CA ASP A 407 27.34 -13.59 1.53
C ASP A 407 28.09 -12.26 1.66
N ARG A 408 29.31 -12.33 2.20
CA ARG A 408 30.18 -11.18 2.34
C ARG A 408 30.50 -10.54 0.99
N ALA A 409 30.90 -11.35 0.01
CA ALA A 409 31.22 -10.88 -1.34
C ALA A 409 29.99 -10.30 -2.04
N LEU A 410 28.82 -10.92 -1.85
CA LEU A 410 27.56 -10.42 -2.37
C LEU A 410 27.20 -9.05 -1.78
N PHE A 411 27.26 -8.90 -0.46
CA PHE A 411 26.95 -7.65 0.22
C PHE A 411 27.95 -6.53 -0.12
N ASP A 412 29.24 -6.87 -0.25
CA ASP A 412 30.25 -5.94 -0.78
C ASP A 412 29.90 -5.50 -2.21
N SER A 413 29.48 -6.42 -3.09
CA SER A 413 29.13 -6.07 -4.48
C SER A 413 27.98 -5.05 -4.57
N VAL A 414 27.00 -5.16 -3.68
CA VAL A 414 25.86 -4.23 -3.62
C VAL A 414 26.29 -2.89 -3.05
N ALA A 415 27.04 -2.90 -1.93
CA ALA A 415 27.58 -1.67 -1.34
C ALA A 415 28.50 -0.93 -2.32
N ASP A 416 29.41 -1.64 -2.99
CA ASP A 416 30.34 -1.09 -3.97
C ASP A 416 29.64 -0.59 -5.26
N SER A 417 28.37 -0.95 -5.48
CA SER A 417 27.55 -0.41 -6.56
C SER A 417 26.90 0.94 -6.24
N PHE A 418 26.91 1.35 -4.97
CA PHE A 418 26.35 2.62 -4.52
C PHE A 418 27.19 3.80 -5.02
N ARG A 419 26.55 4.72 -5.72
CA ARG A 419 27.19 5.95 -6.20
C ARG A 419 26.17 7.05 -6.48
N ALA A 420 26.67 8.27 -6.67
CA ALA A 420 25.87 9.36 -7.22
C ALA A 420 25.31 9.01 -8.61
N LEU A 421 24.11 9.52 -8.91
CA LEU A 421 23.55 9.51 -10.25
C LEU A 421 24.36 10.40 -11.19
N THR A 422 24.60 9.90 -12.40
CA THR A 422 25.11 10.75 -13.49
C THR A 422 24.02 11.69 -13.99
N SER A 423 24.39 12.82 -14.62
CA SER A 423 23.42 13.74 -15.23
C SER A 423 22.53 13.03 -16.26
N LYS A 424 23.13 12.17 -17.10
CA LYS A 424 22.39 11.38 -18.10
C LYS A 424 21.37 10.43 -17.47
N GLU A 425 21.72 9.77 -16.37
CA GLU A 425 20.77 8.92 -15.65
C GLU A 425 19.62 9.74 -15.07
N ARG A 426 19.91 10.89 -14.47
CA ARG A 426 18.88 11.79 -13.92
C ARG A 426 17.93 12.30 -14.99
N GLU A 427 18.46 12.83 -16.10
CA GLU A 427 17.68 13.35 -17.24
C GLU A 427 16.85 12.27 -17.93
N SER A 428 17.24 11.00 -17.79
CA SER A 428 16.48 9.88 -18.37
C SER A 428 15.27 9.47 -17.53
N ILE A 429 15.10 9.97 -16.30
CA ILE A 429 14.00 9.59 -15.43
C ILE A 429 12.74 10.31 -15.89
N ARG A 430 11.67 9.53 -16.05
CA ARG A 430 10.37 9.98 -16.54
C ARG A 430 9.33 9.72 -15.46
N LYS A 431 8.26 10.52 -15.47
CA LYS A 431 7.01 10.24 -14.76
C LYS A 431 5.89 10.04 -15.75
N THR A 432 4.91 9.24 -15.38
CA THR A 432 3.72 9.01 -16.18
C THR A 432 2.53 9.60 -15.47
N GLU A 433 1.69 10.35 -16.17
CA GLU A 433 0.52 11.00 -15.60
C GLU A 433 -0.73 10.63 -16.40
N ILE A 434 -1.89 10.66 -15.75
CA ILE A 434 -3.18 10.56 -16.43
C ILE A 434 -3.36 11.82 -17.27
N ALA A 435 -3.85 11.62 -18.48
CA ALA A 435 -4.44 12.67 -19.28
C ALA A 435 -5.78 12.23 -19.85
N VAL A 436 -6.69 13.18 -20.05
CA VAL A 436 -8.02 12.95 -20.61
C VAL A 436 -8.03 13.40 -22.07
N ARG A 437 -8.50 12.54 -22.97
CA ARG A 437 -8.55 12.82 -24.41
C ARG A 437 -9.89 12.42 -25.02
N LEU A 438 -10.30 13.19 -26.03
CA LEU A 438 -11.49 12.93 -26.83
C LEU A 438 -11.18 11.99 -27.98
N ALA A 439 -12.10 11.05 -28.22
CA ALA A 439 -12.08 10.16 -29.36
C ALA A 439 -12.66 10.83 -30.62
N GLU A 440 -12.16 10.42 -31.78
CA GLU A 440 -12.76 10.75 -33.08
C GLU A 440 -13.88 9.76 -33.43
N ALA A 441 -14.80 10.19 -34.31
CA ALA A 441 -15.92 9.34 -34.74
C ALA A 441 -15.44 8.07 -35.46
N GLY A 442 -15.84 6.89 -34.98
CA GLY A 442 -15.50 5.61 -35.61
C GLY A 442 -14.04 5.22 -35.42
N GLU A 443 -13.32 5.87 -34.51
CA GLU A 443 -11.92 5.59 -34.24
C GLU A 443 -11.75 4.26 -33.51
N SER A 444 -10.83 3.40 -33.95
CA SER A 444 -10.45 2.22 -33.18
C SER A 444 -9.59 2.61 -31.98
N LEU A 445 -9.62 1.80 -30.91
CA LEU A 445 -8.81 2.05 -29.73
C LEU A 445 -7.29 2.09 -30.05
N GLU A 446 -6.83 1.29 -31.00
CA GLU A 446 -5.45 1.30 -31.49
C GLU A 446 -5.08 2.66 -32.13
N ARG A 447 -5.94 3.17 -33.02
CA ARG A 447 -5.73 4.47 -33.66
C ARG A 447 -5.76 5.60 -32.63
N PHE A 448 -6.67 5.53 -31.67
CA PHE A 448 -6.76 6.48 -30.56
C PHE A 448 -5.46 6.52 -29.75
N CYS A 449 -4.92 5.37 -29.36
CA CYS A 449 -3.66 5.30 -28.58
C CYS A 449 -2.49 5.92 -29.37
N SER A 450 -2.35 5.56 -30.65
CA SER A 450 -1.28 6.10 -31.50
C SER A 450 -1.40 7.61 -31.70
N ARG A 451 -2.60 8.13 -32.00
CA ARG A 451 -2.85 9.56 -32.23
C ARG A 451 -2.60 10.41 -30.99
N THR A 452 -2.96 9.89 -29.82
CA THR A 452 -2.88 10.64 -28.56
C THR A 452 -1.53 10.54 -27.86
N GLY A 453 -0.61 9.71 -28.38
CA GLY A 453 0.69 9.46 -27.74
C GLY A 453 0.54 8.72 -26.41
N ASN A 454 -0.47 7.86 -26.30
CA ASN A 454 -0.75 7.10 -25.09
C ASN A 454 0.39 6.12 -24.80
N ALA A 455 0.92 6.17 -23.58
CA ALA A 455 1.99 5.29 -23.11
C ALA A 455 1.49 3.89 -22.72
N TRP A 456 0.19 3.74 -22.47
CA TRP A 456 -0.41 2.42 -22.29
C TRP A 456 -0.59 1.70 -23.63
N ASP A 457 -0.40 0.38 -23.61
CA ASP A 457 -0.83 -0.45 -24.73
C ASP A 457 -2.37 -0.47 -24.86
N VAL A 458 -2.86 -1.01 -25.98
CA VAL A 458 -4.30 -1.04 -26.29
C VAL A 458 -5.08 -1.80 -25.20
N THR A 459 -4.52 -2.90 -24.69
CA THR A 459 -5.20 -3.75 -23.71
C THR A 459 -5.33 -3.06 -22.36
N ARG A 460 -4.25 -2.46 -21.85
CA ARG A 460 -4.26 -1.65 -20.62
C ARG A 460 -5.18 -0.45 -20.76
N THR A 461 -5.16 0.21 -21.93
CA THR A 461 -6.05 1.34 -22.22
C THR A 461 -7.51 0.92 -22.19
N ALA A 462 -7.84 -0.25 -22.75
CA ALA A 462 -9.19 -0.79 -22.74
C ALA A 462 -9.67 -1.03 -21.31
N VAL A 463 -8.87 -1.69 -20.48
CA VAL A 463 -9.19 -1.94 -19.07
C VAL A 463 -9.33 -0.64 -18.28
N ALA A 464 -8.38 0.29 -18.39
CA ALA A 464 -8.43 1.57 -17.70
C ALA A 464 -9.71 2.37 -18.02
N ASN A 465 -10.28 2.16 -19.20
CA ASN A 465 -11.48 2.85 -19.67
C ASN A 465 -12.77 2.00 -19.66
N ALA A 466 -12.74 0.78 -19.09
CA ALA A 466 -13.87 -0.16 -19.11
C ALA A 466 -14.42 -0.46 -20.52
N LEU A 467 -13.52 -0.57 -21.51
CA LEU A 467 -13.82 -0.88 -22.91
C LEU A 467 -13.26 -2.25 -23.30
N GLU A 468 -13.76 -2.84 -24.39
CA GLU A 468 -13.09 -3.98 -25.04
C GLU A 468 -11.92 -3.51 -25.91
N SER A 469 -10.92 -4.37 -26.13
CA SER A 469 -9.73 -3.99 -26.90
C SER A 469 -10.01 -3.71 -28.38
N ASP A 470 -11.11 -4.26 -28.92
CA ASP A 470 -11.59 -4.05 -30.29
C ASP A 470 -12.72 -3.01 -30.36
N ALA A 471 -12.96 -2.25 -29.28
CA ALA A 471 -13.99 -1.22 -29.25
C ALA A 471 -13.77 -0.18 -30.36
N THR A 472 -14.88 0.16 -31.03
CA THR A 472 -14.95 1.31 -31.95
C THR A 472 -15.55 2.48 -31.18
N LEU A 473 -14.81 3.57 -31.11
CA LEU A 473 -15.16 4.76 -30.34
C LEU A 473 -16.13 5.65 -31.12
N THR A 474 -16.98 6.33 -30.38
CA THR A 474 -17.93 7.32 -30.89
C THR A 474 -17.39 8.73 -30.70
N ALA A 475 -17.87 9.68 -31.53
CA ALA A 475 -17.49 11.07 -31.38
C ALA A 475 -17.93 11.60 -30.01
N GLY A 476 -16.98 12.16 -29.27
CA GLY A 476 -17.23 12.70 -27.93
C GLY A 476 -17.00 11.70 -26.80
N ASP A 477 -16.62 10.45 -27.09
CA ASP A 477 -16.11 9.55 -26.05
C ASP A 477 -14.86 10.16 -25.42
N VAL A 478 -14.79 10.03 -24.09
CA VAL A 478 -13.74 10.61 -23.25
C VAL A 478 -13.01 9.47 -22.56
N LEU A 479 -11.71 9.37 -22.83
CA LEU A 479 -10.87 8.30 -22.33
C LEU A 479 -9.67 8.86 -21.55
N LYS A 480 -9.29 8.14 -20.49
CA LYS A 480 -8.01 8.28 -19.81
C LYS A 480 -6.92 7.65 -20.67
N ILE A 481 -5.79 8.33 -20.75
CA ILE A 481 -4.54 7.84 -21.30
C ILE A 481 -3.42 8.05 -20.28
N ALA A 482 -2.31 7.34 -20.46
CA ALA A 482 -1.06 7.64 -19.79
C ALA A 482 -0.18 8.51 -20.70
N ILE A 483 0.42 9.56 -20.16
CA ILE A 483 1.41 10.38 -20.87
C ILE A 483 2.72 10.42 -20.09
N GLU A 484 3.83 10.18 -20.77
CA GLU A 484 5.16 10.28 -20.17
C GLU A 484 5.69 11.71 -20.24
N ARG A 485 6.15 12.22 -19.11
CA ARG A 485 6.83 13.52 -18.98
C ARG A 485 8.20 13.35 -18.35
N ASP A 486 9.07 14.32 -18.56
CA ASP A 486 10.34 14.36 -17.84
C ASP A 486 10.07 14.55 -16.34
N TYR A 487 10.83 13.84 -15.51
CA TYR A 487 10.84 14.08 -14.08
C TYR A 487 11.85 15.21 -13.79
N PRO A 488 11.45 16.28 -13.08
CA PRO A 488 12.24 17.50 -12.91
C PRO A 488 13.51 17.34 -12.07
#